data_AF-A0A662CCH6-F1
#
_entry.id   AF-A0A662CCH6-F1
#
_cell.length_a   1.000
_cell.length_b   1.000
_cell.length_c   1.000
_cell.angle_alpha   90.00
_cell.angle_beta   90.00
_cell.angle_gamma   90.00
#
_symmetry.space_group_name_H-M   'P 1'
#
loop_
_entity.id
_entity.type
_entity.pdbx_description
1 polymer ?
#
loop_
_entity_poly.entity_id
_entity_poly.type
_entity_poly.pdbx_seq_one_letter_code
_entity_poly.pdbx_strand_id
1 'polypeptide(L)'
;TGSCQHFFRALWANTLVESEFALSSTRSRSILSYDDIVFQDIQGRKYLRYYEDLTIDYYANLSYISFLDGRVLFQQDGYFDPTPIIWTGEMSKQRIADFLPYEYLLSE
;
A
#
# COMPACT_ATOMS: atom_id res chain seq x y z
N THR A 1 -4.70 -6.91 12.24
CA THR A 1 -4.26 -5.50 12.29
C THR A 1 -3.94 -5.06 10.88
N GLY A 2 -4.46 -3.92 10.41
CA GLY A 2 -4.16 -3.41 9.08
C GLY A 2 -2.81 -2.69 9.08
N SER A 3 -1.85 -3.23 8.33
CA SER A 3 -0.52 -2.62 8.13
C SER A 3 -0.31 -2.32 6.65
N CYS A 4 0.70 -1.50 6.31
CA CYS A 4 1.07 -1.24 4.92
C CYS A 4 1.37 -2.55 4.17
N GLN A 5 2.10 -3.48 4.79
CA GLN A 5 2.40 -4.79 4.20
C GLN A 5 1.13 -5.61 3.93
N HIS A 6 0.17 -5.61 4.86
CA HIS A 6 -1.11 -6.31 4.69
C HIS A 6 -1.87 -5.77 3.46
N PHE A 7 -1.89 -4.46 3.30
CA PHE A 7 -2.52 -3.81 2.15
C PHE A 7 -1.87 -4.20 0.82
N PHE A 8 -0.53 -4.19 0.73
CA PHE A 8 0.15 -4.61 -0.49
C PHE A 8 -0.01 -6.11 -0.81
N ARG A 9 -0.14 -6.98 0.20
CA ARG A 9 -0.53 -8.39 -0.02
C ARG A 9 -1.93 -8.51 -0.62
N ALA A 10 -2.89 -7.74 -0.09
CA ALA A 10 -4.26 -7.73 -0.61
C ALA A 10 -4.31 -7.18 -2.05
N LEU A 11 -3.51 -6.15 -2.37
CA LEU A 11 -3.33 -5.69 -3.76
C LEU A 11 -2.70 -6.78 -4.64
N TRP A 12 -1.71 -7.51 -4.14
CA TRP A 12 -1.10 -8.56 -4.96
C TRP A 12 -2.09 -9.66 -5.32
N ALA A 13 -2.89 -10.11 -4.35
CA ALA A 13 -3.87 -11.17 -4.50
C ALA A 13 -5.20 -10.73 -5.14
N ASN A 14 -5.42 -9.42 -5.32
CA ASN A 14 -6.71 -8.84 -5.72
C ASN A 14 -7.84 -9.22 -4.76
N THR A 15 -7.57 -9.14 -3.46
CA THR A 15 -8.52 -9.50 -2.38
C THR A 15 -8.86 -8.30 -1.52
N LEU A 16 -8.83 -7.08 -2.08
CA LEU A 16 -9.07 -5.83 -1.34
C LEU A 16 -10.40 -5.85 -0.58
N VAL A 17 -11.49 -6.20 -1.27
CA VAL A 17 -12.84 -6.25 -0.68
C VAL A 17 -12.95 -7.33 0.40
N GLU A 18 -12.41 -8.53 0.14
CA GLU A 18 -12.38 -9.63 1.11
C GLU A 18 -11.52 -9.31 2.34
N SER A 19 -10.51 -8.46 2.16
CA SER A 19 -9.61 -7.99 3.21
C SER A 19 -10.12 -6.70 3.86
N GLU A 20 -11.37 -6.30 3.61
CA GLU A 20 -12.02 -5.14 4.21
C GLU A 20 -11.34 -3.79 3.90
N PHE A 21 -10.65 -3.71 2.77
CA PHE A 21 -10.10 -2.47 2.25
C PHE A 21 -11.07 -1.82 1.26
N ALA A 22 -11.41 -0.56 1.50
CA ALA A 22 -12.11 0.28 0.55
C ALA A 22 -11.20 1.43 0.10
N LEU A 23 -11.24 1.72 -1.20
CA LEU A 23 -10.37 2.70 -1.84
C LEU A 23 -11.18 3.83 -2.42
N SER A 24 -10.69 5.06 -2.26
CA SER A 24 -11.30 6.24 -2.87
C SER A 24 -10.28 7.30 -3.21
N SER A 25 -10.59 8.14 -4.20
CA SER A 25 -9.82 9.36 -4.43
C SER A 25 -10.03 10.32 -3.25
N THR A 26 -8.93 10.84 -2.70
CA THR A 26 -8.99 11.83 -1.62
C THR A 26 -9.73 13.11 -2.04
N ARG A 27 -9.63 13.50 -3.32
CA ARG A 27 -10.20 14.75 -3.81
C ARG A 27 -11.65 14.61 -4.24
N SER A 28 -11.95 13.65 -5.12
CA SER A 28 -13.29 13.48 -5.69
C SER A 28 -14.21 12.64 -4.81
N ARG A 29 -13.64 11.90 -3.84
CA ARG A 29 -14.34 10.86 -3.06
C ARG A 29 -14.99 9.77 -3.93
N SER A 30 -14.53 9.63 -5.16
CA SER A 30 -14.94 8.54 -6.05
C SER A 30 -14.37 7.23 -5.52
N ILE A 31 -15.20 6.19 -5.44
CA ILE A 31 -14.78 4.84 -5.09
C ILE A 31 -13.89 4.32 -6.22
N LEU A 32 -12.76 3.71 -5.85
CA LEU A 32 -11.77 3.16 -6.79
C LEU A 32 -11.76 1.64 -6.68
N SER A 33 -11.64 1.00 -7.84
CA SER A 33 -11.48 -0.44 -7.96
C SER A 33 -10.02 -0.83 -8.12
N TYR A 34 -9.75 -2.14 -8.08
CA TYR A 34 -8.41 -2.69 -8.30
C TYR A 34 -7.80 -2.25 -9.63
N ASP A 35 -8.59 -2.32 -10.69
CA ASP A 35 -8.15 -2.08 -12.07
C ASP A 35 -7.86 -0.59 -12.33
N ASP A 36 -8.36 0.31 -11.48
CA ASP A 36 -8.11 1.75 -11.58
C ASP A 36 -6.70 2.14 -11.10
N ILE A 37 -6.06 1.29 -10.29
CA ILE A 37 -4.83 1.66 -9.57
C ILE A 37 -3.70 0.64 -9.69
N VAL A 38 -4.00 -0.64 -9.96
CA VAL A 38 -2.98 -1.69 -10.09
C VAL A 38 -2.79 -2.04 -11.56
N PHE A 39 -1.53 -2.01 -11.98
CA PHE A 39 -1.13 -2.30 -13.34
C PHE A 39 -0.02 -3.34 -13.35
N GLN A 40 0.09 -4.06 -14.46
CA GLN A 40 1.12 -5.07 -14.67
C GLN A 40 1.94 -4.72 -15.93
N ASP A 41 3.26 -4.85 -15.85
CA ASP A 41 4.13 -4.64 -17.00
C ASP A 41 4.34 -5.92 -17.83
N ILE A 42 5.04 -5.79 -18.96
CA ILE A 42 5.35 -6.91 -19.87
C ILE A 42 6.19 -8.02 -19.22
N GLN A 43 6.86 -7.74 -18.10
CA GLN A 43 7.67 -8.69 -17.34
C GLN A 43 6.87 -9.36 -16.22
N GLY A 44 5.58 -9.04 -16.10
CA GLY A 44 4.69 -9.57 -15.07
C GLY A 44 4.81 -8.88 -13.72
N ARG A 45 5.53 -7.76 -13.62
CA ARG A 45 5.66 -7.01 -12.36
C ARG A 45 4.44 -6.13 -12.15
N LYS A 46 3.88 -6.20 -10.95
CA LYS A 46 2.76 -5.34 -10.54
C LYS A 46 3.26 -4.03 -9.96
N TYR A 47 2.54 -2.97 -10.25
CA TYR A 47 2.79 -1.65 -9.68
C TYR A 47 1.50 -0.91 -9.39
N LEU A 48 1.52 -0.15 -8.30
CA LEU A 48 0.45 0.74 -7.88
C LEU A 48 0.74 2.13 -8.46
N ARG A 49 -0.25 2.73 -9.12
CA ARG A 49 -0.16 4.08 -9.67
C ARG A 49 -1.52 4.73 -9.65
N TYR A 50 -1.58 5.97 -9.20
CA TYR A 50 -2.77 6.81 -9.32
C TYR A 50 -2.36 8.27 -9.51
N TYR A 51 -3.22 9.08 -10.12
CA TYR A 51 -2.90 10.47 -10.47
C TYR A 51 -3.18 11.47 -9.34
N GLU A 52 -3.91 11.02 -8.32
CA GLU A 52 -4.29 11.78 -7.13
C GLU A 52 -3.89 11.02 -5.87
N ASP A 53 -4.08 11.66 -4.72
CA ASP A 53 -3.93 11.00 -3.43
C ASP A 53 -5.01 9.93 -3.27
N LEU A 54 -4.59 8.79 -2.73
CA LEU A 54 -5.43 7.63 -2.48
C LEU A 54 -5.80 7.60 -1.00
N THR A 55 -7.10 7.55 -0.72
CA THR A 55 -7.63 7.26 0.60
C THR A 55 -7.87 5.76 0.72
N ILE A 56 -7.36 5.18 1.80
CA ILE A 56 -7.51 3.78 2.17
C ILE A 56 -8.31 3.73 3.46
N ASP A 57 -9.48 3.11 3.38
CA ASP A 57 -10.29 2.79 4.54
C ASP A 57 -10.11 1.32 4.90
N TYR A 58 -9.78 1.07 6.16
CA TYR A 58 -9.68 -0.26 6.74
C TYR A 58 -10.42 -0.29 8.08
N TYR A 59 -11.64 -0.82 8.04
CA TYR A 59 -12.64 -0.76 9.12
C TYR A 59 -13.01 0.67 9.56
N ALA A 60 -12.37 1.18 10.60
CA ALA A 60 -12.60 2.53 11.14
C ALA A 60 -11.33 3.39 11.06
N ASN A 61 -10.30 2.89 10.38
CA ASN A 61 -8.98 3.48 10.33
C ASN A 61 -8.71 3.99 8.91
N LEU A 62 -8.51 5.30 8.81
CA LEU A 62 -8.14 5.94 7.56
C LEU A 62 -6.63 6.05 7.43
N SER A 63 -6.16 5.74 6.23
CA SER A 63 -4.78 5.97 5.80
C SER A 63 -4.76 6.58 4.42
N TYR A 64 -3.67 7.26 4.09
CA TYR A 64 -3.54 7.97 2.82
C TYR A 64 -2.19 7.69 2.18
N ILE A 65 -2.20 7.59 0.86
CA ILE A 65 -1.01 7.53 0.02
C ILE A 65 -1.00 8.77 -0.87
N SER A 66 0.02 9.60 -0.70
CA SER A 66 0.36 10.66 -1.66
C SER A 66 1.47 10.16 -2.57
N PHE A 67 1.26 10.23 -3.89
CA PHE A 67 2.24 9.79 -4.88
C PHE A 67 3.22 10.93 -5.19
N LEU A 68 4.52 10.70 -4.91
CA LEU A 68 5.57 11.68 -5.15
C LEU A 68 6.07 11.64 -6.59
N ASP A 69 6.30 10.45 -7.11
CA ASP A 69 6.71 10.24 -8.49
C ASP A 69 6.41 8.81 -8.96
N GLY A 70 6.09 8.67 -10.23
CA GLY A 70 6.10 7.39 -10.94
C GLY A 70 5.08 6.35 -10.47
N ARG A 71 5.59 5.13 -10.20
CA ARG A 71 4.84 3.92 -9.91
C ARG A 71 5.47 3.20 -8.72
N VAL A 72 4.66 2.63 -7.86
CA VAL A 72 5.12 1.88 -6.68
C VAL A 72 5.22 0.41 -7.06
N LEU A 73 6.43 -0.12 -7.16
CA LEU A 73 6.61 -1.56 -7.35
C LEU A 73 6.36 -2.28 -6.03
N PHE A 74 5.65 -3.39 -6.09
CA PHE A 74 5.36 -4.23 -4.94
C PHE A 74 5.40 -5.72 -5.29
N GLN A 75 5.58 -6.55 -4.27
CA GLN A 75 5.78 -8.00 -4.39
C GLN A 75 4.69 -8.78 -3.67
N GLN A 76 4.65 -10.09 -3.92
CA GLN A 76 3.65 -11.01 -3.36
C GLN A 76 3.63 -11.06 -1.83
N ASP A 77 4.78 -10.89 -1.20
CA ASP A 77 4.93 -10.90 0.26
C ASP A 77 4.52 -9.57 0.93
N GLY A 78 4.07 -8.60 0.14
CA GLY A 78 3.70 -7.25 0.58
C GLY A 78 4.86 -6.28 0.72
N TYR A 79 6.08 -6.68 0.33
CA TYR A 79 7.19 -5.74 0.20
C TYR A 79 6.90 -4.75 -0.93
N PHE A 80 7.23 -3.47 -0.72
CA PHE A 80 7.07 -2.42 -1.72
C PHE A 80 8.20 -1.41 -1.61
N ASP A 81 8.51 -0.74 -2.73
CA ASP A 81 9.42 0.41 -2.70
C ASP A 81 8.69 1.63 -2.08
N PRO A 82 9.13 2.14 -0.92
CA PRO A 82 8.46 3.26 -0.29
C PRO A 82 8.86 4.62 -0.87
N THR A 83 9.91 4.68 -1.68
CA THR A 83 10.46 5.92 -2.25
C THR A 83 9.45 6.75 -3.05
N PRO A 84 8.61 6.16 -3.94
CA PRO A 84 7.66 6.92 -4.75
C PRO A 84 6.42 7.43 -4.00
N ILE A 85 6.26 7.16 -2.70
CA ILE A 85 5.04 7.51 -1.96
C ILE A 85 5.28 8.03 -0.54
N ILE A 86 4.39 8.93 -0.10
CA ILE A 86 4.25 9.29 1.31
C ILE A 86 3.03 8.57 1.88
N TRP A 87 3.24 7.84 2.97
CA TRP A 87 2.18 7.22 3.76
C TRP A 87 1.83 8.10 4.95
N THR A 88 0.54 8.32 5.18
CA THR A 88 0.03 8.97 6.38
C THR A 88 -1.21 8.25 6.93
N GLY A 89 -1.63 8.59 8.16
CA GLY A 89 -2.77 7.97 8.83
C GLY A 89 -2.40 6.76 9.66
N GLU A 90 -3.38 5.92 10.01
CA GLU A 90 -3.21 4.87 11.01
C GLU A 90 -2.22 3.78 10.59
N MET A 91 -2.23 3.35 9.33
CA MET A 91 -1.32 2.30 8.84
C MET A 91 0.13 2.78 8.79
N SER A 92 0.39 4.08 8.69
CA SER A 92 1.74 4.64 8.74
C SER A 92 2.39 4.54 10.12
N LYS A 93 1.60 4.49 11.20
CA LYS A 93 2.11 4.44 12.59
C LYS A 93 2.80 3.12 12.90
N GLN A 94 2.44 2.04 12.20
CA GLN A 94 3.03 0.72 12.38
C GLN A 94 4.40 0.55 11.70
N ARG A 95 4.83 1.53 10.88
CA ARG A 95 6.09 1.43 10.12
C ARG A 95 7.36 1.40 10.96
N ILE A 96 7.35 1.86 12.22
CA ILE A 96 8.57 1.82 13.06
C ILE A 96 9.00 0.38 13.35
N ALA A 97 8.08 -0.58 13.36
CA ALA A 97 8.40 -2.00 13.55
C ALA A 97 8.85 -2.68 12.25
N ASP A 98 8.32 -2.27 11.09
CA ASP A 98 8.58 -2.92 9.79
C ASP A 98 9.91 -2.48 9.14
N PHE A 99 10.51 -1.37 9.59
CA PHE A 99 11.80 -0.85 9.10
C PHE A 99 13.02 -1.32 9.89
N LEU A 100 12.84 -2.07 10.98
CA LEU A 100 13.97 -2.67 11.67
C LEU A 100 14.51 -3.83 10.81
N PRO A 101 15.78 -3.77 10.34
CA PRO A 101 16.40 -4.95 9.77
C PRO A 101 16.34 -6.09 10.81
N TYR A 102 16.00 -7.30 10.35
CA TYR A 102 15.93 -8.51 11.18
C TYR A 102 17.27 -8.87 11.86
N GLU A 103 18.35 -8.13 11.61
CA GLU A 103 19.65 -8.33 12.22
C GLU A 103 19.78 -7.55 13.53
N TYR A 104 19.22 -8.10 14.60
CA TYR A 104 19.90 -8.04 15.90
C TYR A 104 20.56 -9.41 16.11
N LEU A 105 21.70 -9.61 15.45
CA LEU A 105 22.68 -10.56 15.95
C LEU A 105 23.21 -9.96 17.26
N LEU A 106 22.59 -10.32 18.38
CA LEU A 106 23.26 -10.28 19.67
C LEU A 106 24.43 -11.25 19.57
N SER A 107 25.58 -10.74 19.16
CA SER A 107 26.85 -11.38 19.44
C SER A 107 27.21 -11.07 20.89
N GLU A 108 26.82 -11.96 21.80
CA GLU A 108 27.57 -12.26 23.03
C GLU A 108 27.67 -13.77 23.21
#